data_AF-A0A0Q0XK96-F1
#
_entry.id   AF-A0A0Q0XK96-F1
#
_cell.length_a   1.000
_cell.length_b   1.000
_cell.length_c   1.000
_cell.angle_alpha   90.00
_cell.angle_beta   90.00
_cell.angle_gamma   90.00
#
_symmetry.space_group_name_H-M   'P 1'
#
loop_
_entity.id
_entity.type
_entity.pdbx_description
1 polymer ?
#
loop_
_entity_poly.entity_id
_entity_poly.type
_entity_poly.pdbx_seq_one_letter_code
_entity_poly.pdbx_strand_id
1 'polypeptide(L)'
;MERLSQIVTEDRIRKYSTALIVKIIVILKIYGIIYRLSKYFFNNHREFMELLNITDILDFRTLSYRFLRIDWHCINSSIIDIINPYNDNAAVDSSIVKTCRDTTEEKEE
;
A
#
# COMPACT_ATOMS: atom_id res chain seq x y z
N MET A 1 27.23 -0.81 12.17
CA MET A 1 26.12 -1.53 11.50
C MET A 1 24.86 -0.68 11.40
N GLU A 2 24.43 0.04 12.46
CA GLU A 2 23.22 0.89 12.42
C GLU A 2 23.21 2.02 11.39
N ARG A 3 24.33 2.72 11.18
CA ARG A 3 24.38 3.81 10.20
C ARG A 3 24.19 3.32 8.76
N LEU A 4 24.77 2.15 8.43
CA LEU A 4 24.61 1.54 7.10
C LEU A 4 23.19 1.03 6.88
N SER A 5 22.56 0.44 7.90
CA SER A 5 21.15 0.02 7.78
C SER A 5 20.20 1.22 7.69
N GLN A 6 20.47 2.33 8.38
CA GLN A 6 19.72 3.58 8.23
C GLN A 6 19.84 4.14 6.81
N ILE A 7 21.05 4.25 6.26
CA ILE A 7 21.28 4.73 4.89
C ILE A 7 20.56 3.84 3.85
N VAL A 8 20.68 2.51 3.97
CA VAL A 8 19.98 1.55 3.09
C VAL A 8 18.46 1.68 3.23
N THR A 9 17.96 2.00 4.41
CA THR A 9 16.53 2.20 4.66
C THR A 9 16.03 3.51 4.07
N GLU A 10 16.78 4.60 4.21
CA GLU A 10 16.46 5.88 3.59
C GLU A 10 16.42 5.81 2.07
N ASP A 11 17.38 5.11 1.44
CA ASP A 11 17.40 4.91 -0.01
C ASP A 11 16.17 4.12 -0.50
N ARG A 12 15.76 3.10 0.25
CA ARG A 12 14.52 2.33 -0.02
C ARG A 12 13.25 3.16 0.16
N ILE A 13 13.30 4.23 0.95
CA ILE A 13 12.17 5.14 1.19
C ILE A 13 12.11 6.23 0.12
N ARG A 14 13.24 6.73 -0.39
CA ARG A 14 13.26 7.92 -1.25
C ARG A 14 12.91 7.68 -2.71
N LYS A 15 13.09 6.47 -3.26
CA LYS A 15 12.93 6.25 -4.71
C LYS A 15 11.52 6.56 -5.20
N TYR A 16 10.46 6.10 -4.52
CA TYR A 16 9.06 6.37 -4.87
C TYR A 16 8.27 7.00 -3.72
N SER A 17 7.36 7.90 -4.08
CA SER A 17 6.40 8.47 -3.14
C SER A 17 5.42 7.40 -2.63
N THR A 18 4.87 7.60 -1.44
CA THR A 18 3.89 6.66 -0.87
C THR A 18 2.68 6.48 -1.78
N ALA A 19 2.19 7.56 -2.40
CA ALA A 19 1.10 7.50 -3.37
C ALA A 19 1.42 6.59 -4.56
N LEU A 20 2.64 6.67 -5.10
CA LEU A 20 3.06 5.81 -6.21
C LEU A 20 3.18 4.34 -5.79
N ILE A 21 3.70 4.08 -4.58
CA ILE A 21 3.74 2.73 -4.01
C ILE A 21 2.32 2.13 -3.90
N VAL A 22 1.35 2.91 -3.41
CA VAL A 22 -0.05 2.48 -3.29
C VAL A 22 -0.62 2.12 -4.66
N LYS A 23 -0.39 2.95 -5.70
CA LYS A 23 -0.83 2.63 -7.06
C LYS A 23 -0.25 1.31 -7.57
N ILE A 24 1.05 1.08 -7.34
CA ILE A 24 1.71 -0.19 -7.71
C ILE A 24 1.06 -1.38 -6.99
N ILE A 25 0.82 -1.26 -5.68
CA ILE A 25 0.20 -2.32 -4.87
C ILE A 25 -1.22 -2.62 -5.36
N VAL A 26 -2.02 -1.59 -5.64
CA VAL A 26 -3.40 -1.73 -6.14
C VAL A 26 -3.41 -2.49 -7.46
N ILE A 27 -2.54 -2.14 -8.40
CA ILE A 27 -2.42 -2.88 -9.67
C ILE A 27 -2.09 -4.35 -9.39
N LEU A 28 -1.06 -4.63 -8.58
CA LEU A 28 -0.69 -6.01 -8.24
C LEU A 28 -1.86 -6.79 -7.60
N LYS A 29 -2.65 -6.14 -6.74
CA LYS A 29 -3.81 -6.76 -6.10
C LYS A 29 -4.96 -7.04 -7.07
N ILE A 30 -5.28 -6.11 -7.96
CA ILE A 30 -6.32 -6.29 -9.00
C ILE A 30 -6.01 -7.50 -9.88
N TYR A 31 -4.73 -7.68 -10.24
CA TYR A 31 -4.29 -8.78 -11.10
C TYR A 31 -3.87 -10.05 -10.33
N GLY A 32 -4.03 -10.09 -9.01
CA GLY A 32 -3.67 -11.25 -8.19
C GLY A 32 -2.16 -11.58 -8.17
N ILE A 33 -1.31 -10.60 -8.46
CA ILE A 33 0.14 -10.77 -8.58
C ILE A 33 0.82 -10.60 -7.22
N ILE A 34 1.56 -11.62 -6.79
CA ILE A 34 2.38 -11.55 -5.58
C ILE A 34 3.61 -10.65 -5.78
N TYR A 35 4.09 -10.01 -4.71
CA TYR A 35 5.19 -9.04 -4.79
C TYR A 35 6.49 -9.58 -5.40
N ARG A 36 6.77 -10.88 -5.24
CA ARG A 36 7.95 -11.53 -5.85
C ARG A 36 7.93 -11.52 -7.37
N LEU A 37 6.73 -11.53 -7.97
CA LEU A 37 6.54 -11.52 -9.42
C LEU A 37 6.31 -10.11 -9.99
N SER A 38 6.27 -9.09 -9.14
CA SER A 38 6.01 -7.70 -9.55
C SER A 38 6.91 -7.25 -10.71
N LYS A 39 8.23 -7.43 -10.58
CA LYS A 39 9.18 -7.02 -11.62
C LYS A 39 8.94 -7.74 -12.95
N TYR A 40 8.68 -9.05 -12.92
CA TYR A 40 8.35 -9.81 -14.12
C TYR A 40 7.04 -9.31 -14.75
N PHE A 41 6.00 -9.13 -13.94
CA PHE A 41 4.70 -8.63 -14.38
C PHE A 41 4.80 -7.26 -15.06
N PHE A 42 5.37 -6.26 -14.39
CA PHE A 42 5.49 -4.91 -14.94
C PHE A 42 6.43 -4.81 -16.15
N ASN A 43 7.45 -5.66 -16.24
CA ASN A 43 8.31 -5.71 -17.42
C ASN A 43 7.59 -6.27 -18.65
N ASN A 44 6.63 -7.18 -18.46
CA ASN A 44 5.81 -7.73 -19.54
C ASN A 44 4.58 -6.86 -19.86
N HIS A 45 4.15 -6.03 -18.90
CA HIS A 45 3.01 -5.13 -19.03
C HIS A 45 3.46 -3.66 -18.95
N ARG A 46 4.15 -3.21 -20.01
CA ARG A 46 4.74 -1.87 -20.07
C ARG A 46 3.70 -0.75 -20.02
N GLU A 47 2.47 -1.03 -20.42
CA GLU A 47 1.33 -0.11 -20.30
C GLU A 47 1.15 0.39 -18.85
N PHE A 48 1.40 -0.45 -17.84
CA PHE A 48 1.31 -0.02 -16.44
C PHE A 48 2.52 0.81 -16.02
N MET A 49 3.70 0.56 -16.59
CA MET A 49 4.90 1.38 -16.34
C MET A 49 4.72 2.79 -16.90
N GLU A 50 4.16 2.88 -18.11
CA GLU A 50 3.80 4.14 -18.76
C GLU A 50 2.71 4.90 -17.99
N LEU A 51 1.65 4.19 -17.57
CA LEU A 51 0.57 4.75 -16.74
C LEU A 51 1.09 5.36 -15.43
N LEU A 52 2.07 4.70 -14.81
CA LEU A 52 2.69 5.14 -13.57
C LEU A 52 3.82 6.16 -13.79
N ASN A 53 4.19 6.42 -15.05
CA ASN A 53 5.34 7.23 -15.45
C ASN A 53 6.64 6.81 -14.75
N ILE A 54 6.92 5.50 -14.73
CA ILE A 54 8.13 4.91 -14.15
C ILE A 54 8.91 4.11 -15.18
N THR A 55 10.23 4.10 -15.03
CA THR A 55 11.15 3.38 -15.94
C THR A 55 11.61 2.03 -15.38
N ASP A 56 11.45 1.81 -14.08
CA ASP A 56 11.85 0.59 -13.37
C ASP A 56 10.88 0.31 -12.23
N ILE A 57 10.85 -0.93 -11.74
CA ILE A 57 10.06 -1.31 -10.56
C ILE A 57 10.98 -1.63 -9.40
N LEU A 58 10.55 -1.20 -8.21
CA LEU A 58 11.22 -1.55 -6.97
C LEU A 58 11.27 -3.06 -6.80
N ASP A 59 12.38 -3.54 -6.24
CA ASP A 59 12.49 -4.95 -5.90
C ASP A 59 11.43 -5.35 -4.87
N PHE A 60 11.12 -6.65 -4.81
CA PHE A 60 10.06 -7.17 -3.95
C PHE A 60 10.30 -6.85 -2.47
N ARG A 61 11.55 -6.80 -1.99
CA ARG A 61 11.85 -6.52 -0.57
C ARG A 61 11.49 -5.08 -0.26
N THR A 62 11.86 -4.16 -1.14
CA THR A 62 11.53 -2.75 -0.98
C THR A 62 10.01 -2.51 -1.06
N LEU A 63 9.32 -3.14 -2.02
CA LEU A 63 7.85 -3.07 -2.09
C LEU A 63 7.18 -3.62 -0.84
N SER A 64 7.61 -4.79 -0.36
CA SER A 64 7.04 -5.43 0.84
C SER A 64 7.29 -4.57 2.08
N TYR A 65 8.50 -4.02 2.22
CA TYR A 65 8.84 -3.12 3.31
C TYR A 65 7.98 -1.84 3.30
N ARG A 66 7.80 -1.23 2.12
CA ARG A 66 6.97 -0.02 1.99
C ARG A 66 5.49 -0.30 2.23
N PHE A 67 4.97 -1.43 1.75
CA PHE A 67 3.61 -1.89 2.01
C PHE A 67 3.30 -1.96 3.52
N LEU A 68 4.20 -2.56 4.30
CA LEU A 68 4.01 -2.71 5.75
C LEU A 68 4.07 -1.39 6.52
N ARG A 69 4.67 -0.35 5.94
CA ARG A 69 4.83 0.97 6.58
C ARG A 69 3.88 2.03 6.04
N ILE A 70 2.98 1.65 5.14
CA ILE A 70 1.91 2.53 4.72
C ILE A 70 0.91 2.65 5.86
N ASP A 71 0.53 3.89 6.18
CA ASP A 71 -0.62 4.15 7.02
C ASP A 71 -1.91 3.92 6.21
N TRP A 72 -2.41 2.70 6.30
CA TRP A 72 -3.63 2.29 5.60
C TRP A 72 -4.88 2.99 6.14
N HIS A 73 -4.88 3.41 7.41
CA HIS A 73 -6.00 4.15 7.98
C HIS A 73 -6.13 5.52 7.31
N CYS A 74 -5.02 6.25 7.19
CA CYS A 74 -5.00 7.54 6.50
C CYS A 74 -5.46 7.44 5.04
N ILE A 75 -5.04 6.39 4.32
CA ILE A 75 -5.47 6.14 2.94
C ILE A 75 -6.97 5.82 2.88
N ASN A 76 -7.46 4.95 3.76
CA ASN A 76 -8.87 4.57 3.78
C ASN A 76 -9.76 5.78 4.08
N SER A 77 -9.41 6.59 5.07
CA SER A 77 -10.12 7.84 5.37
C SER A 77 -10.13 8.76 4.16
N SER A 78 -8.98 8.94 3.50
CA SER A 78 -8.89 9.77 2.29
C SER A 78 -9.78 9.26 1.14
N ILE A 79 -9.89 7.93 0.97
CA ILE A 79 -10.77 7.32 -0.04
C ILE A 79 -12.24 7.54 0.32
N ILE A 80 -12.61 7.33 1.59
CA ILE A 80 -13.97 7.53 2.08
C ILE A 80 -14.39 8.99 1.90
N ASP A 81 -13.53 9.94 2.26
CA ASP A 81 -13.77 11.37 2.11
C ASP A 81 -13.99 11.77 0.64
N ILE A 82 -13.25 11.17 -0.29
CA ILE A 82 -13.41 11.39 -1.74
C ILE A 82 -14.74 10.82 -2.25
N ILE A 83 -15.10 9.61 -1.82
CA ILE A 83 -16.31 8.92 -2.29
C ILE A 83 -17.56 9.53 -1.69
N ASN A 84 -17.46 10.07 -0.47
CA ASN A 84 -18.60 10.49 0.31
C ASN A 84 -18.37 11.86 0.98
N PRO A 85 -18.18 12.92 0.19
CA PRO A 85 -17.78 14.24 0.70
C PRO A 85 -18.84 14.96 1.56
N TYR A 86 -20.03 14.39 1.72
CA TYR A 86 -21.20 15.03 2.34
C TYR A 86 -21.88 14.22 3.46
N ASN A 87 -21.34 13.07 3.86
CA ASN A 87 -21.99 12.22 4.87
C ASN A 87 -21.16 12.21 6.15
N ASP A 88 -21.81 12.42 7.29
CA ASP A 88 -21.17 12.30 8.60
C ASP A 88 -20.70 10.86 8.81
N ASN A 89 -19.38 10.68 8.75
CA ASN A 89 -18.66 9.40 8.74
C ASN A 89 -18.83 8.53 9.99
N ALA A 90 -19.58 9.00 11.00
CA ALA A 90 -19.75 8.35 12.30
C ALA A 90 -20.32 6.91 12.20
N ALA A 91 -21.21 6.64 11.24
CA ALA A 91 -21.80 5.32 11.08
C ALA A 91 -20.82 4.30 10.46
N VAL A 92 -20.01 4.74 9.49
CA VAL A 92 -18.99 3.90 8.85
C VAL A 92 -17.84 3.65 9.82
N ASP A 93 -17.38 4.69 10.52
CA ASP A 93 -16.34 4.58 11.54
C ASP A 93 -16.78 3.67 12.69
N SER A 94 -18.04 3.79 13.15
CA SER A 94 -18.61 2.90 14.17
C SER A 94 -18.65 1.44 13.71
N SER A 95 -19.01 1.20 12.44
CA SER A 95 -18.99 -0.15 11.86
C SER A 95 -17.58 -0.72 11.81
N ILE A 96 -16.58 0.06 11.36
CA ILE A 96 -15.18 -0.39 11.27
C ILE A 96 -14.63 -0.71 12.66
N VAL A 97 -14.85 0.16 13.65
CA VAL A 97 -14.42 -0.06 15.04
C VAL A 97 -15.05 -1.33 15.61
N LYS A 98 -16.33 -1.58 15.32
CA LYS A 98 -17.03 -2.79 15.76
C LYS A 98 -16.42 -4.04 15.12
N THR A 99 -16.22 -4.06 13.80
CA THR A 99 -15.63 -5.21 13.10
C THR A 99 -14.19 -5.50 13.56
N CYS A 100 -13.40 -4.46 13.83
CA CYS A 100 -12.06 -4.61 14.39
C CYS A 100 -12.08 -5.19 15.82
N ARG A 101 -13.06 -4.83 16.63
CA ARG A 101 -13.23 -5.37 17.99
C ARG A 101 -13.63 -6.85 17.94
N ASP A 102 -14.63 -7.19 17.14
CA ASP A 102 -15.16 -8.55 17.04
C ASP A 102 -14.07 -9.53 16.53
N THR A 103 -13.25 -9.11 15.55
CA THR A 103 -12.10 -9.90 15.05
C THR A 103 -10.92 -10.01 16.02
N THR A 104 -10.90 -9.22 17.09
CA THR A 104 -9.91 -9.31 18.17
C THR A 104 -10.41 -10.23 19.27
N GLU A 105 -11.71 -10.20 19.58
CA GLU A 105 -12.36 -11.12 20.52
C GLU A 105 -12.35 -12.58 20.00
N GLU A 106 -12.53 -12.80 18.69
CA GLU A 106 -12.40 -14.14 18.07
C GLU A 106 -10.99 -14.76 18.13
N LYS A 107 -9.95 -14.02 18.53
CA LYS A 107 -8.57 -14.52 18.66
C LYS A 107 -8.18 -14.87 20.09
N GLU A 108 -9.03 -14.56 21.06
CA GLU A 108 -8.79 -14.80 22.49
C GLU A 108 -9.60 -15.99 23.05
N GLU A 109 -10.45 -16.64 22.23
CA GLU A 109 -11.05 -17.97 22.47
C GLU A 109 -10.23 -19.11 21.85
#